data_AF-A0A645HA64-F1
#
_entry.id   AF-A0A645HA64-F1
#
_cell.length_a   1.000
_cell.length_b   1.000
_cell.length_c   1.000
_cell.angle_alpha   90.00
_cell.angle_beta   90.00
_cell.angle_gamma   90.00
#
_symmetry.space_group_name_H-M   'P 1'
#
loop_
_entity.id
_entity.type
_entity.pdbx_description
1 polymer ?
#
loop_
_entity_poly.entity_id
_entity_poly.type
_entity_poly.pdbx_seq_one_letter_code
_entity_poly.pdbx_strand_id
1 'polypeptide(L)'
;MDIEIFRGFVKGFIASTRNFISEQEIKTIAQGPLLLTYEQSVRFLDDYLDGDRYYRCNPEISKHNLVRARAQIKLLQSMEEQYVKMCEIVEKEYLT
;
A
#
# COMPACT_ATOMS: atom_id res chain seq x y z
N MET A 1 3.56 -4.06 -7.66
CA MET A 1 2.13 -4.17 -7.33
C MET A 1 1.43 -4.72 -8.56
N ASP A 2 0.49 -5.64 -8.38
CA ASP A 2 -0.41 -6.01 -9.47
C ASP A 2 -1.46 -4.90 -9.65
N ILE A 3 -1.43 -4.24 -10.81
CA ILE A 3 -2.28 -3.09 -11.09
C ILE A 3 -3.76 -3.47 -11.26
N GLU A 4 -4.06 -4.71 -11.63
CA GLU A 4 -5.45 -5.16 -11.80
C GLU A 4 -6.09 -5.50 -10.45
N ILE A 5 -5.30 -5.96 -9.48
CA ILE A 5 -5.74 -6.06 -8.07
C ILE A 5 -6.09 -4.66 -7.54
N PHE A 6 -5.23 -3.66 -7.80
CA PHE A 6 -5.50 -2.28 -7.39
C PHE A 6 -6.77 -1.72 -8.04
N ARG A 7 -6.97 -1.94 -9.35
CA ARG A 7 -8.22 -1.56 -10.05
C ARG A 7 -9.44 -2.19 -9.40
N GLY A 8 -9.41 -3.49 -9.13
CA GLY A 8 -10.51 -4.20 -8.48
C GLY A 8 -10.86 -3.62 -7.11
N PHE A 9 -9.84 -3.28 -6.31
CA PHE A 9 -10.02 -2.60 -5.02
C PHE A 9 -10.67 -1.22 -5.20
N VAL A 10 -10.11 -0.36 -6.05
CA VAL A 10 -10.62 1.02 -6.27
C VAL A 10 -12.07 1.00 -6.72
N LYS A 11 -12.41 0.14 -7.68
CA LYS A 11 -13.78 -0.02 -8.17
C LYS A 11 -14.75 -0.39 -7.05
N GLY A 12 -14.41 -1.39 -6.24
CA GLY A 12 -15.23 -1.82 -5.11
C GLY A 12 -15.37 -0.72 -4.06
N PHE A 13 -14.25 -0.07 -3.71
CA PHE A 13 -14.21 0.99 -2.71
C PHE A 13 -15.05 2.20 -3.11
N ILE A 14 -14.89 2.72 -4.33
CA ILE A 14 -15.67 3.87 -4.83
C ILE A 14 -17.15 3.51 -4.90
N ALA A 15 -17.50 2.33 -5.42
CA ALA A 15 -18.90 1.89 -5.49
C ALA A 15 -19.56 1.85 -4.10
N SER A 16 -18.84 1.44 -3.06
CA SER A 16 -19.34 1.38 -1.69
C SER A 16 -19.34 2.72 -0.95
N THR A 17 -18.54 3.70 -1.37
CA THR A 17 -18.31 4.96 -0.64
C THR A 17 -18.87 6.19 -1.34
N ARG A 18 -19.40 6.05 -2.57
CA ARG A 18 -19.86 7.15 -3.45
C ARG A 18 -20.74 8.22 -2.76
N ASN A 19 -21.56 7.82 -1.80
CA ASN A 19 -22.51 8.72 -1.14
C ASN A 19 -21.90 9.61 -0.05
N PHE A 20 -20.66 9.34 0.38
CA PHE A 20 -20.04 10.08 1.48
C PHE A 20 -18.55 10.38 1.30
N ILE A 21 -17.89 9.79 0.30
CA ILE A 21 -16.49 10.10 0.00
C ILE A 21 -16.34 11.53 -0.53
N SER A 22 -15.40 12.27 0.04
CA SER A 22 -15.10 13.64 -0.38
C SER A 22 -14.20 13.69 -1.62
N GLU A 23 -14.23 14.80 -2.34
CA GLU A 23 -13.32 15.03 -3.47
C GLU A 23 -11.84 14.95 -3.07
N GLN A 24 -11.51 15.38 -1.85
CA GLN A 24 -10.14 15.34 -1.36
C GLN A 24 -9.69 13.91 -1.11
N GLU A 25 -10.55 13.06 -0.54
CA GLU A 25 -10.27 11.64 -0.36
C GLU A 25 -10.03 10.97 -1.72
N ILE A 26 -10.89 11.20 -2.72
CA ILE A 26 -10.72 10.67 -4.08
C ILE A 26 -9.33 11.02 -4.65
N LYS A 27 -8.91 12.28 -4.55
CA LYS A 27 -7.60 12.75 -5.05
C LYS A 27 -6.41 12.07 -4.37
N THR A 28 -6.61 11.48 -3.19
CA THR A 28 -5.56 10.86 -2.37
C THR A 28 -5.62 9.33 -2.34
N ILE A 29 -6.63 8.69 -2.95
CA ILE A 29 -6.77 7.21 -2.95
C ILE A 29 -5.51 6.53 -3.47
N ALA A 30 -4.93 7.01 -4.58
CA ALA A 30 -3.71 6.43 -5.14
C ALA A 30 -2.47 6.64 -4.24
N GLN A 31 -2.45 7.72 -3.44
CA GLN A 31 -1.34 8.03 -2.52
C GLN A 31 -1.39 7.17 -1.25
N GLY A 32 -2.58 6.83 -0.76
CA GLY A 32 -2.77 6.05 0.46
C GLY A 32 -1.92 4.76 0.51
N PRO A 33 -1.98 3.88 -0.51
CA PRO A 33 -1.16 2.68 -0.56
C PRO A 33 0.34 2.96 -0.52
N LEU A 34 0.84 4.03 -1.15
CA LEU A 34 2.26 4.39 -1.08
C LEU A 34 2.64 4.74 0.36
N LEU A 35 1.86 5.64 0.99
CA LEU A 35 2.12 6.10 2.35
C LEU A 35 2.09 4.95 3.36
N LEU A 36 1.06 4.11 3.30
CA LEU A 36 0.90 2.98 4.23
C LEU A 36 1.98 1.91 4.01
N THR A 37 2.35 1.63 2.75
CA THR A 37 3.43 0.68 2.44
C THR A 37 4.78 1.21 2.93
N TYR A 38 5.03 2.50 2.76
CA TYR A 38 6.21 3.17 3.29
C TYR A 38 6.27 3.10 4.83
N GLU A 39 5.20 3.51 5.52
CA GLU A 39 5.10 3.42 6.99
C GLU A 39 5.38 1.99 7.46
N GLN A 40 4.74 1.00 6.84
CA GLN A 40 4.89 -0.40 7.22
C GLN A 40 6.31 -0.92 6.97
N SER A 41 7.00 -0.44 5.92
CA SER A 41 8.39 -0.78 5.66
C SER A 41 9.33 -0.25 6.74
N VAL A 42 9.11 0.98 7.21
CA VAL A 42 9.88 1.61 8.28
C VAL A 42 9.63 0.87 9.58
N ARG A 43 8.37 0.54 9.91
CA ARG A 43 8.02 -0.20 11.14
C ARG A 43 8.63 -1.58 11.20
N PHE A 44 8.68 -2.32 10.08
CA PHE A 44 9.37 -3.61 10.06
C PHE A 44 10.89 -3.46 10.18
N LEU A 45 11.48 -2.44 9.58
CA LEU A 45 12.91 -2.20 9.68
C LEU A 45 13.31 -1.80 11.11
N ASP A 46 12.52 -0.91 11.72
CA ASP A 46 12.69 -0.48 13.10
C ASP A 46 12.60 -1.66 14.08
N ASP A 47 11.55 -2.49 13.96
CA ASP A 47 11.40 -3.67 14.82
C ASP A 47 12.55 -4.67 14.63
N TYR A 48 13.06 -4.83 13.40
CA TYR A 48 14.27 -5.64 13.17
C TYR A 48 15.50 -5.10 13.90
N LEU A 49 15.68 -3.78 13.94
CA LEU A 49 16.79 -3.13 14.63
C LEU A 49 16.63 -3.19 16.17
N ASP A 50 15.40 -3.22 16.69
CA ASP A 50 15.10 -3.40 18.12
C ASP A 50 15.06 -4.88 18.57
N GLY A 51 15.35 -5.82 17.65
CA GLY A 51 15.45 -7.24 17.96
C GLY A 51 14.12 -7.99 17.94
N ASP A 52 13.22 -7.63 17.01
CA ASP A 52 11.97 -8.32 16.68
C ASP A 52 11.00 -8.45 17.87
N ARG A 53 10.72 -7.34 18.58
CA ARG A 53 9.93 -7.33 19.83
C ARG A 53 8.44 -7.08 19.62
N TYR A 54 8.09 -6.32 18.58
CA TYR A 54 6.73 -5.91 18.31
C TYR A 54 5.99 -6.92 17.42
N TYR A 55 6.56 -7.27 16.27
CA TYR A 55 5.94 -8.20 15.33
C TYR A 55 6.34 -9.64 15.62
N ARG A 56 5.35 -10.53 15.66
CA ARG A 56 5.62 -11.97 15.76
C ARG A 56 6.43 -12.44 14.54
N CYS A 57 7.59 -13.02 14.82
CA CYS A 57 8.48 -13.63 13.83
C CYS A 57 8.38 -15.16 13.86
N ASN A 58 8.34 -15.77 12.68
CA ASN A 58 8.56 -17.22 12.53
C ASN A 58 10.04 -17.54 12.79
N PRO A 59 10.38 -18.38 13.78
CA PRO A 59 11.76 -18.77 14.09
C PRO A 59 12.51 -19.44 12.94
N GLU A 60 11.81 -20.06 11.99
CA GLU A 60 12.42 -20.72 10.83
C GLU A 60 12.91 -19.73 9.75
N ILE A 61 12.43 -18.48 9.80
CA ILE A 61 12.81 -17.45 8.82
C ILE A 61 13.84 -16.52 9.46
N SER A 62 15.09 -16.67 9.04
CA SER A 62 16.18 -15.80 9.49
C SER A 62 15.91 -14.33 9.13
N LYS A 63 16.03 -13.43 10.12
CA LYS A 63 15.84 -11.97 9.95
C LYS A 63 14.47 -11.62 9.34
N HIS A 64 13.41 -12.24 9.86
CA HIS A 64 12.07 -12.19 9.27
C HIS A 64 11.56 -10.75 9.06
N ASN A 65 11.68 -9.85 10.03
CA ASN A 65 11.23 -8.47 9.83
C ASN A 65 12.08 -7.69 8.80
N LEU A 66 13.39 -7.97 8.68
CA LEU A 66 14.20 -7.43 7.59
C LEU A 66 13.70 -7.90 6.22
N VAL A 67 13.31 -9.17 6.10
CA VAL A 67 12.71 -9.73 4.87
C VAL A 67 11.39 -9.01 4.56
N ARG A 68 10.52 -8.80 5.57
CA ARG A 68 9.26 -8.05 5.42
C ARG A 68 9.49 -6.61 4.99
N ALA A 69 10.43 -5.91 5.63
CA ALA A 69 10.78 -4.54 5.28
C ALA A 69 11.20 -4.43 3.79
N ARG A 70 12.09 -5.32 3.33
CA ARG A 70 12.52 -5.37 1.92
C ARG A 70 11.37 -5.64 0.95
N ALA A 71 10.45 -6.54 1.31
CA ALA A 71 9.27 -6.81 0.51
C ALA A 71 8.37 -5.57 0.37
N GLN A 72 8.12 -4.85 1.47
CA GLN A 72 7.35 -3.60 1.45
C GLN A 72 8.05 -2.51 0.63
N ILE A 73 9.37 -2.35 0.76
CA ILE A 73 10.14 -1.40 -0.06
C ILE A 73 10.01 -1.72 -1.55
N LYS A 74 10.13 -3.01 -1.93
CA LYS A 74 10.00 -3.40 -3.34
C LYS A 74 8.57 -3.17 -3.86
N LEU A 75 7.57 -3.38 -3.00
CA LEU A 75 6.18 -3.08 -3.32
C LEU A 75 5.96 -1.57 -3.54
N LEU A 76 6.51 -0.74 -2.64
CA LEU A 76 6.48 0.73 -2.74
C LEU A 76 7.10 1.21 -4.05
N GLN A 77 8.31 0.76 -4.38
CA GLN A 77 8.99 1.11 -5.62
C GLN A 77 8.14 0.80 -6.86
N SER A 78 7.51 -0.38 -6.87
CA SER A 78 6.63 -0.74 -7.97
C SER A 78 5.36 0.12 -8.02
N MET A 79 4.83 0.58 -6.89
CA MET A 79 3.72 1.55 -6.87
C MET A 79 4.18 2.92 -7.39
N GLU A 80 5.36 3.39 -6.99
CA GLU A 80 5.96 4.65 -7.46
C GLU A 80 6.15 4.67 -8.97
N GLU A 81 6.70 3.59 -9.54
CA GLU A 81 6.85 3.39 -10.99
C GLU A 81 5.51 3.42 -11.75
N GLN A 82 4.42 3.02 -11.09
CA GLN A 82 3.08 2.92 -11.66
C GLN A 82 2.13 4.04 -11.20
N TYR A 83 2.62 5.04 -10.47
CA TYR A 83 1.79 5.99 -9.73
C TYR A 83 0.84 6.80 -10.63
N VAL A 84 1.32 7.23 -11.80
CA VAL A 84 0.48 7.90 -12.81
C VAL A 84 -0.67 7.01 -13.23
N LYS A 85 -0.40 5.71 -13.47
CA LYS A 85 -1.44 4.75 -13.85
C LYS A 85 -2.45 4.50 -12.74
N MET A 86 -2.00 4.49 -11.48
CA MET A 86 -2.88 4.39 -10.33
C MET A 86 -3.84 5.59 -10.26
N CYS A 87 -3.34 6.81 -10.50
CA CYS A 87 -4.17 8.01 -10.53
C CYS A 87 -5.23 7.94 -11.64
N GLU A 88 -4.84 7.55 -12.86
CA GLU A 88 -5.77 7.37 -13.99
C GLU A 88 -6.88 6.36 -13.69
N ILE A 89 -6.57 5.29 -12.96
CA ILE A 89 -7.55 4.28 -12.55
C ILE A 89 -8.57 4.90 -11.59
N VAL A 90 -8.11 5.63 -10.57
CA VAL A 90 -9.00 6.30 -9.61
C VAL A 90 -9.91 7.29 -10.30
N GLU A 91 -9.38 8.13 -11.18
CA GLU A 91 -10.16 9.10 -11.94
C GLU A 91 -11.21 8.41 -12.82
N LYS A 92 -10.81 7.37 -13.56
CA LYS A 92 -11.73 6.63 -14.42
C LYS A 92 -12.88 5.99 -13.66
N GLU A 93 -12.59 5.30 -12.55
CA GLU A 93 -13.63 4.59 -11.78
C GLU A 93 -14.55 5.58 -11.02
N TYR A 94 -14.07 6.78 -10.69
CA TYR A 94 -14.89 7.82 -10.06
C TYR A 94 -15.85 8.51 -11.05
N LEU A 95 -15.42 8.70 -12.31
CA LEU A 95 -16.22 9.36 -13.35
C LEU A 95 -17.31 8.44 -13.95
N THR A 96 -17.23 7.12 -13.74
CA THR A 96 -18.25 6.14 -14.14
C THR A 96 -19.43 5.99 -13.17
#